data_AF-A0A1I7FHG5-F1
#
_entry.id   AF-A0A1I7FHG5-F1
#
_cell.length_a   1.000
_cell.length_b   1.000
_cell.length_c   1.000
_cell.angle_alpha   90.00
_cell.angle_beta   90.00
_cell.angle_gamma   90.00
#
_symmetry.space_group_name_H-M   'P 1'
#
loop_
_entity.id
_entity.type
_entity.pdbx_description
1 polymer ?
#
loop_
_entity_poly.entity_id
_entity_poly.type
_entity_poly.pdbx_seq_one_letter_code
_entity_poly.pdbx_strand_id
1 'polypeptide(L)'
;MKEHVHSHTASVVPHEELPNVLPWVHTAISNAKRQLLGVYYKVKPEYLQYYLNQFCYKFNRRYFGENQFDRLLIAAVSCAPDFKSRIYNRNYCG
;
A
#
# COMPACT_ATOMS: atom_id res chain seq x y z
N MET A 1 -10.84 5.35 -9.48
CA MET A 1 -10.79 4.93 -8.05
C MET A 1 -11.52 5.92 -7.12
N LYS A 2 -11.48 7.24 -7.35
CA LYS A 2 -12.31 8.23 -6.63
C LYS A 2 -13.83 8.02 -6.78
N GLU A 3 -14.28 7.37 -7.85
CA GLU A 3 -15.72 7.12 -8.07
C GLU A 3 -16.34 6.05 -7.17
N HIS A 4 -15.55 5.21 -6.49
CA HIS A 4 -16.08 4.06 -5.74
C HIS A 4 -16.16 4.31 -4.22
N VAL A 5 -15.62 5.43 -3.74
CA VAL A 5 -15.69 5.81 -2.31
C VAL A 5 -16.13 7.26 -2.24
N HIS A 6 -17.41 7.47 -1.91
CA HIS A 6 -18.04 8.80 -1.89
C HIS A 6 -17.55 9.67 -0.73
N SER A 7 -17.25 9.09 0.44
CA SER A 7 -16.60 9.80 1.55
C SER A 7 -15.84 8.83 2.44
N HIS A 8 -14.78 9.34 3.09
CA HIS A 8 -14.11 8.65 4.20
C HIS A 8 -14.49 9.38 5.49
N THR A 9 -15.36 8.77 6.30
CA THR A 9 -15.69 9.28 7.64
C THR A 9 -14.84 8.54 8.66
N ALA A 10 -14.00 9.26 9.40
CA ALA A 10 -13.26 8.69 10.51
C ALA A 10 -14.19 8.55 11.73
N SER A 11 -14.15 7.39 12.38
CA SER A 11 -14.89 7.13 13.62
C SER A 11 -13.93 6.61 14.69
N VAL A 12 -14.13 7.07 15.93
CA VAL A 12 -13.42 6.53 17.10
C VAL A 12 -14.19 5.31 17.56
N VAL A 13 -13.51 4.16 17.61
CA VAL A 13 -14.11 2.86 17.98
C VAL A 13 -13.49 2.41 19.32
N PRO A 14 -14.31 2.01 20.32
CA PRO A 14 -13.83 1.41 21.56
C PRO A 14 -12.99 0.15 21.30
N HIS A 15 -12.07 -0.17 22.21
CA HIS A 15 -11.16 -1.30 22.01
C HIS A 15 -11.91 -2.64 21.89
N GLU A 16 -12.99 -2.82 22.66
CA GLU A 16 -13.79 -4.06 22.66
C GLU A 16 -14.48 -4.30 21.31
N GLU A 17 -14.76 -3.24 20.54
CA GLU A 17 -15.45 -3.32 19.25
C GLU A 17 -14.50 -3.47 18.06
N LEU A 18 -13.20 -3.22 18.24
CA LEU A 18 -12.21 -3.31 17.16
C LEU A 18 -12.21 -4.66 16.41
N PRO A 19 -12.33 -5.83 17.07
CA PRO A 19 -12.39 -7.10 16.37
C PRO A 19 -13.65 -7.25 15.52
N ASN A 20 -14.75 -6.59 15.87
CA ASN A 20 -16.00 -6.64 15.11
C ASN A 20 -15.96 -5.72 13.90
N VAL A 21 -15.40 -4.51 14.07
CA VAL A 21 -15.28 -3.51 12.99
C VAL A 21 -14.17 -3.89 12.00
N LEU A 22 -13.05 -4.44 12.49
CA LEU A 22 -11.86 -4.78 11.70
C LEU A 22 -11.34 -6.21 12.02
N PRO A 23 -12.12 -7.26 11.71
CA PRO A 23 -11.81 -8.63 12.13
C PRO A 23 -10.45 -9.17 11.67
N TRP A 24 -9.91 -8.66 10.57
CA TRP A 24 -8.68 -9.18 9.95
C TRP A 24 -7.48 -8.22 10.02
N VAL A 25 -7.59 -7.14 10.79
CA VAL A 25 -6.54 -6.10 10.81
C VAL A 25 -5.21 -6.64 11.31
N HIS A 26 -5.22 -7.45 12.38
CA HIS A 26 -4.03 -8.05 12.95
C HIS A 26 -3.36 -9.01 11.95
N THR A 27 -4.14 -9.75 11.16
CA THR A 27 -3.65 -10.62 10.08
C THR A 27 -3.03 -9.80 8.95
N ALA A 28 -3.69 -8.73 8.50
CA ALA A 28 -3.18 -7.83 7.47
C ALA A 28 -1.84 -7.19 7.91
N ILE A 29 -1.75 -6.71 9.15
CA ILE A 29 -0.52 -6.15 9.73
C ILE A 29 0.59 -7.21 9.77
N SER A 30 0.28 -8.43 10.23
CA SER A 30 1.26 -9.52 10.31
C SER A 30 1.81 -9.90 8.93
N ASN A 31 0.94 -9.95 7.91
CA ASN A 31 1.33 -10.20 6.53
C ASN A 31 2.17 -9.06 5.94
N ALA A 32 1.81 -7.81 6.22
CA ALA A 32 2.59 -6.65 5.80
C ALA A 32 4.01 -6.70 6.39
N LYS A 33 4.14 -6.98 7.69
CA LYS A 33 5.44 -7.14 8.36
C LYS A 33 6.27 -8.26 7.71
N ARG A 34 5.67 -9.42 7.48
CA ARG A 34 6.35 -10.56 6.85
C ARG A 34 6.81 -10.24 5.42
N GLN A 35 5.99 -9.56 4.62
CA GLN A 35 6.38 -9.13 3.28
C GLN A 35 7.56 -8.14 3.33
N LEU A 36 7.49 -7.14 4.22
CA LEU A 36 8.54 -6.14 4.35
C LEU A 36 9.89 -6.77 4.71
N LEU A 37 9.90 -7.70 5.68
CA LEU A 37 11.10 -8.39 6.10
C LEU A 37 11.60 -9.43 5.09
N GLY A 38 10.71 -10.05 4.32
CA GLY A 38 11.07 -11.10 3.36
C GLY A 38 11.51 -10.58 2.00
N VAL A 39 10.96 -9.46 1.52
CA VAL A 39 11.24 -8.91 0.18
C VAL A 39 12.40 -7.92 0.20
N TYR A 40 12.56 -7.15 1.27
CA TYR A 40 13.51 -6.06 1.33
C TYR A 40 14.64 -6.36 2.32
N TYR A 41 15.89 -6.26 1.84
CA TYR A 41 17.06 -6.40 2.71
C TYR A 41 17.09 -5.32 3.82
N LYS A 42 16.72 -4.07 3.48
CA LYS A 42 16.62 -2.96 4.42
C LYS A 42 15.41 -2.10 4.09
N VAL A 43 14.49 -1.98 5.05
CA VAL A 43 13.35 -1.07 4.95
C VAL A 43 13.83 0.34 5.30
N LYS A 44 13.79 1.25 4.34
CA LYS A 44 14.12 2.67 4.54
C LYS A 44 12.85 3.48 4.79
N PRO A 45 12.78 4.33 5.83
CA PRO A 45 11.58 5.13 6.14
C PRO A 45 11.10 6.02 4.99
N GLU A 46 12.04 6.54 4.19
CA GLU A 46 11.78 7.39 3.01
C GLU A 46 10.86 6.71 1.98
N TYR A 47 10.87 5.37 1.93
CA TYR A 47 10.10 4.58 0.97
C TYR A 47 8.94 3.82 1.60
N LEU A 48 8.65 4.07 2.88
CA LEU A 48 7.63 3.32 3.63
C LEU A 48 6.27 3.34 2.93
N GLN A 49 5.84 4.51 2.43
CA GLN A 49 4.58 4.62 1.70
C GLN A 49 4.58 3.78 0.42
N TYR A 50 5.70 3.71 -0.31
CA TYR A 50 5.80 2.90 -1.52
C TYR A 50 5.73 1.41 -1.20
N TYR A 51 6.38 0.97 -0.12
CA TYR A 51 6.29 -0.42 0.33
C TYR A 51 4.87 -0.81 0.75
N LEU A 52 4.17 0.08 1.46
CA LEU A 52 2.78 -0.10 1.84
C LEU A 52 1.85 -0.10 0.62
N ASN A 53 2.09 0.80 -0.36
CA ASN A 53 1.33 0.81 -1.61
C ASN A 53 1.49 -0.51 -2.37
N GLN A 54 2.70 -1.06 -2.44
CA GLN A 54 2.95 -2.36 -3.06
C GLN A 54 2.22 -3.50 -2.32
N PHE A 55 2.27 -3.50 -0.98
CA PHE A 55 1.51 -4.45 -0.16
C PHE A 55 0.01 -4.35 -0.45
N CYS A 56 -0.57 -3.15 -0.39
CA CYS A 56 -1.99 -2.93 -0.66
C CYS A 56 -2.37 -3.36 -2.09
N TYR A 57 -1.54 -3.07 -3.09
CA TYR A 57 -1.78 -3.49 -4.47
C TYR A 57 -1.92 -5.01 -4.58
N LYS A 58 -0.96 -5.76 -4.03
CA LYS A 58 -0.95 -7.23 -4.03
C LYS A 58 -2.08 -7.80 -3.18
N PHE A 59 -2.26 -7.29 -1.96
CA PHE A 59 -3.26 -7.79 -1.01
C PHE A 59 -4.69 -7.63 -1.56
N ASN A 60 -5.02 -6.45 -2.10
CA ASN A 60 -6.35 -6.17 -2.63
C ASN A 60 -6.64 -6.92 -3.94
N ARG A 61 -5.61 -7.37 -4.66
CA ARG A 61 -5.73 -8.10 -5.94
C ARG A 61 -5.26 -9.55 -5.86
N ARG A 62 -5.13 -10.11 -4.64
CA ARG A 62 -4.56 -11.45 -4.42
C ARG A 62 -5.30 -12.58 -5.14
N TYR A 63 -6.55 -12.36 -5.51
CA TYR A 63 -7.40 -13.33 -6.22
C TYR A 63 -7.35 -13.21 -7.74
N PHE A 64 -6.54 -12.31 -8.29
CA PHE A 64 -6.46 -12.11 -9.74
C PHE A 64 -5.58 -13.14 -10.45
N GLY A 65 -4.88 -14.02 -9.70
CA GLY A 65 -4.00 -15.04 -10.26
C GLY A 65 -2.93 -14.44 -11.17
N GLU A 66 -2.72 -15.05 -12.33
CA GLU A 66 -1.72 -14.62 -13.33
C GLU A 66 -1.98 -13.21 -13.89
N ASN A 67 -3.21 -12.71 -13.83
CA ASN A 67 -3.56 -11.38 -14.37
C ASN A 67 -3.01 -10.21 -13.54
N GLN A 68 -2.34 -10.47 -12.41
CA GLN A 68 -1.80 -9.42 -11.54
C GLN A 68 -0.74 -8.57 -12.25
N PHE A 69 0.13 -9.22 -13.04
CA PHE A 69 1.20 -8.55 -13.77
C PHE A 69 0.65 -7.67 -14.88
N ASP A 70 -0.21 -8.21 -15.74
CA ASP A 70 -0.77 -7.47 -16.87
C ASP A 70 -1.58 -6.24 -16.40
N ARG A 71 -2.33 -6.39 -15.30
CA ARG A 71 -3.06 -5.26 -14.71
C ARG A 71 -2.14 -4.21 -14.11
N LEU A 72 -0.99 -4.61 -13.58
CA LEU A 72 0.01 -3.66 -13.08
C LEU A 72 0.61 -2.89 -14.24
N LEU A 73 0.92 -3.58 -15.34
CA LEU A 73 1.45 -3.00 -16.56
C LEU A 73 0.47 -1.96 -17.13
N ILE A 74 -0.81 -2.32 -17.27
CA ILE A 74 -1.86 -1.40 -17.72
C ILE A 74 -1.95 -0.17 -16.80
N ALA A 75 -1.93 -0.37 -15.48
CA ALA A 75 -1.97 0.75 -14.54
C ALA A 75 -0.74 1.66 -14.65
N ALA A 76 0.45 1.10 -14.86
CA ALA A 76 1.69 1.85 -15.00
C ALA A 76 1.72 2.72 -16.27
N VAL A 77 1.14 2.24 -17.38
CA VAL A 77 1.06 3.01 -18.63
C VAL A 77 -0.12 3.98 -18.67
N SER A 78 -1.20 3.70 -17.93
CA SER A 78 -2.43 4.50 -17.96
C SER A 78 -2.47 5.61 -16.91
N CYS A 79 -1.72 5.46 -15.81
CA CYS A 79 -1.70 6.44 -14.73
C CYS A 79 -0.47 7.35 -14.85
N ALA A 80 -0.68 8.67 -14.81
CA ALA A 80 0.40 9.60 -14.60
C ALA A 80 1.01 9.34 -13.20
N PRO A 81 2.31 9.06 -13.09
CA PRO A 81 2.94 8.86 -11.80
C PRO A 81 2.88 10.17 -11.00
N ASP A 82 2.35 10.14 -9.78
CA ASP A 82 2.47 11.25 -8.80
C ASP A 82 3.90 11.38 -8.25
N PHE A 83 4.88 10.82 -8.95
CA PHE A 83 6.27 10.82 -8.55
C PHE A 83 6.85 12.22 -8.71
N LYS A 84 6.56 13.10 -7.75
CA LYS A 84 7.45 14.22 -7.43
C LYS A 84 8.71 13.59 -6.88
N SER A 85 9.72 13.45 -7.73
CA SER A 85 11.02 12.95 -7.33
C SER A 85 11.67 13.88 -6.29
N ARG A 86 11.32 13.76 -5.00
CA ARG A 86 12.18 14.26 -3.91
C ARG A 86 13.56 13.59 -3.99
N ILE A 87 13.62 12.39 -4.58
CA ILE A 87 14.80 11.54 -4.68
C ILE A 87 15.75 11.95 -5.82
N TYR A 88 15.27 12.61 -6.88
CA TYR A 88 16.13 13.18 -7.96
C TYR A 88 16.35 14.69 -7.83
N ASN A 89 15.82 15.35 -6.80
CA ASN A 89 16.21 16.71 -6.51
C ASN A 89 17.59 16.68 -5.85
N ARG A 90 18.64 16.64 -6.69
CA ARG A 90 20.07 16.52 -6.39
C ARG A 90 20.63 17.69 -5.53
N ASN A 91 19.76 18.52 -4.98
CA ASN A 91 20.08 19.74 -4.24
C ASN A 91 20.30 19.52 -2.73
N TYR A 92 20.29 18.28 -2.25
CA TYR A 92 20.55 17.92 -0.84
C TYR A 92 21.78 17.01 -0.67
N CYS A 93 22.71 17.03 -1.62
CA CYS A 93 24.07 16.53 -1.41
C CYS A 93 25.00 17.75 -1.28
N GLY A 94 25.04 18.31 -0.07
CA GLY A 94 26.11 19.18 0.42
C GLY A 94 26.78 18.48 1.59
#